data_AF-A0A7K0NEH9-F1
#
_entry.id   AF-A0A7K0NEH9-F1
#
_cell.length_a   1.000
_cell.length_b   1.000
_cell.length_c   1.000
_cell.angle_alpha   90.00
_cell.angle_beta   90.00
_cell.angle_gamma   90.00
#
_symmetry.space_group_name_H-M   'P 1'
#
loop_
_entity.id
_entity.type
_entity.pdbx_description
1 polymer ?
#
loop_
_entity_poly.entity_id
_entity_poly.type
_entity_poly.pdbx_seq_one_letter_code
_entity_poly.pdbx_strand_id
1 'polypeptide(L)'
;MKSAKRILFLLVFTSLTSLTLISPAQATTVIFLTEPTHRQLDGAFVDDDLATLLSYNGTLGSKIFNPIAGSRIWQIDPALIDEVQSMTEPYLLSDGTKGAGTTAAQIWLERLKSVTRYDQIIAAPYGNPSGYWLRKLLPHDESYFLTVGAEKLQTF
;
A
#
# COMPACT_ATOMS: atom_id res chain seq x y z
N MET A 1 37.78 43.32 -30.80
CA MET A 1 36.92 42.26 -31.40
C MET A 1 37.21 40.84 -30.89
N LYS A 2 38.47 40.42 -30.63
CA LYS A 2 38.78 39.06 -30.10
C LYS A 2 38.22 38.77 -28.69
N SER A 3 38.22 39.74 -27.76
CA SER A 3 37.67 39.53 -26.40
C SER A 3 36.14 39.39 -26.36
N ALA A 4 35.41 40.11 -27.21
CA ALA A 4 33.94 40.01 -27.27
C ALA A 4 33.47 38.62 -27.72
N LYS A 5 34.17 37.99 -28.68
CA LYS A 5 33.90 36.59 -29.10
C LYS A 5 34.20 35.57 -28.00
N ARG A 6 35.20 35.81 -27.15
CA ARG A 6 35.54 34.94 -26.01
C ARG A 6 34.50 35.03 -24.89
N ILE A 7 33.99 36.24 -24.61
CA ILE A 7 32.93 36.47 -23.63
C ILE A 7 31.61 35.85 -24.11
N LEU A 8 31.27 36.01 -25.39
CA LEU A 8 30.08 35.41 -25.99
C LEU A 8 30.15 33.86 -25.94
N PHE A 9 31.32 33.28 -26.22
CA PHE A 9 31.52 31.83 -26.15
C PHE A 9 31.39 31.29 -24.72
N LEU A 10 31.91 32.01 -23.72
CA LEU A 10 31.77 31.66 -22.29
C LEU A 10 30.31 31.71 -21.82
N LEU A 11 29.54 32.71 -22.25
CA LEU A 11 28.11 32.85 -21.92
C LEU A 11 27.26 31.75 -22.57
N VAL A 12 27.54 31.39 -23.82
CA VAL A 12 26.85 30.27 -24.49
C VAL A 12 27.18 28.93 -23.83
N PHE A 13 28.46 28.72 -23.45
CA PHE A 13 28.87 27.47 -22.78
C PHE A 13 28.26 27.31 -21.39
N THR A 14 28.18 28.38 -20.59
CA THR A 14 27.51 28.37 -19.27
C THR A 14 25.99 28.22 -19.38
N SER A 15 25.37 28.83 -20.39
CA SER A 15 23.94 28.62 -20.66
C SER A 15 23.65 27.17 -21.09
N LEU A 16 24.56 26.53 -21.85
CA LEU A 16 24.39 25.16 -22.33
C LEU A 16 24.57 24.11 -21.22
N THR A 17 25.43 24.36 -20.23
CA THR A 17 25.57 23.49 -19.05
C THR A 17 24.42 23.64 -18.04
N SER A 18 23.67 24.75 -18.11
CA SER A 18 22.49 24.98 -17.24
C SER A 18 21.30 24.12 -17.66
N LEU A 19 21.23 23.72 -18.94
CA LEU A 19 20.14 22.92 -19.52
C LEU A 19 20.26 21.41 -19.20
N THR A 20 21.35 20.94 -18.58
CA THR A 20 21.58 19.52 -18.29
C THR A 20 21.19 19.09 -16.86
N LEU A 21 20.56 19.96 -16.07
CA LEU A 21 20.00 19.59 -14.77
C LEU A 21 18.57 19.04 -14.91
N ILE A 22 18.39 18.05 -15.78
CA ILE A 22 17.14 17.28 -15.84
C ILE A 22 17.31 16.15 -14.82
N SER A 23 16.71 16.28 -13.64
CA SER A 23 16.60 15.14 -12.72
C SER A 23 15.90 13.99 -13.44
N PRO A 24 16.41 12.75 -13.38
CA PRO A 24 15.72 11.63 -13.99
C PRO A 24 14.33 11.52 -13.37
N ALA A 25 13.30 11.45 -14.21
CA ALA A 25 11.94 11.19 -13.74
C ALA A 25 11.93 9.82 -13.05
N GLN A 26 11.75 9.81 -11.71
CA GLN A 26 11.59 8.57 -10.98
C GLN A 26 10.12 8.14 -11.09
N ALA A 27 9.87 7.02 -11.75
CA ALA A 27 8.55 6.41 -11.75
C ALA A 27 8.27 5.80 -10.37
N THR A 28 7.24 6.31 -9.68
CA THR A 28 6.77 5.73 -8.43
C THR A 28 5.72 4.66 -8.74
N THR A 29 5.90 3.46 -8.19
CA THR A 29 4.95 2.35 -8.34
C THR A 29 3.93 2.36 -7.21
N VAL A 30 2.65 2.22 -7.53
CA VAL A 30 1.61 2.01 -6.51
C VAL A 30 1.42 0.52 -6.29
N ILE A 31 1.61 0.06 -5.05
CA ILE A 31 1.37 -1.32 -4.63
C ILE A 31 0.04 -1.36 -3.89
N PHE A 32 -0.90 -2.14 -4.42
CA PHE A 32 -2.21 -2.36 -3.81
C PHE A 32 -2.18 -3.60 -2.91
N LEU A 33 -2.61 -3.43 -1.66
CA LEU A 33 -2.90 -4.48 -0.69
C LEU A 33 -4.39 -4.44 -0.37
N THR A 34 -5.16 -5.23 -1.11
CA THR A 34 -6.61 -5.30 -1.04
C THR A 34 -7.02 -6.74 -1.30
N GLU A 35 -8.03 -7.25 -0.60
CA GLU A 35 -8.60 -8.58 -0.80
C GLU A 35 -10.10 -8.51 -0.46
N PRO A 36 -10.99 -9.24 -1.18
CA PRO A 36 -12.33 -9.50 -0.69
C PRO A 36 -12.32 -10.00 0.75
N THR A 37 -13.35 -9.64 1.52
CA THR A 37 -13.44 -10.06 2.92
C THR A 37 -13.57 -11.58 3.04
N HIS A 38 -12.78 -12.18 3.94
CA HIS A 38 -12.91 -13.58 4.34
C HIS A 38 -13.66 -13.70 5.69
N ARG A 39 -14.37 -12.64 6.09
CA ARG A 39 -15.15 -12.60 7.33
C ARG A 39 -16.60 -12.23 7.08
N GLN A 40 -17.46 -12.76 7.93
CA GLN A 40 -18.84 -12.32 8.04
C GLN A 40 -18.93 -11.00 8.81
N LEU A 41 -20.10 -10.36 8.77
CA LEU A 41 -20.34 -9.10 9.49
C LEU A 41 -20.22 -9.23 11.02
N ASP A 42 -20.43 -10.44 11.55
CA ASP A 42 -20.22 -10.75 12.97
C ASP A 42 -18.75 -11.05 13.33
N GLY A 43 -17.87 -11.05 12.32
CA GLY A 43 -16.44 -11.28 12.47
C GLY A 43 -16.01 -12.74 12.39
N ALA A 44 -16.91 -13.70 12.16
CA ALA A 44 -16.52 -15.10 11.93
C ALA A 44 -15.83 -15.27 10.56
N PHE A 45 -14.75 -16.05 10.50
CA PHE A 45 -14.08 -16.35 9.23
C PHE A 45 -14.91 -17.34 8.41
N VAL A 46 -15.16 -17.05 7.13
CA VAL A 46 -15.90 -17.97 6.24
C VAL A 46 -15.02 -19.12 5.73
N ASP A 47 -13.73 -18.88 5.54
CA ASP A 47 -12.74 -19.82 5.04
C ASP A 47 -11.34 -19.45 5.57
N ASP A 48 -10.33 -20.24 5.19
CA ASP A 48 -8.93 -20.02 5.55
C ASP A 48 -8.05 -19.61 4.36
N ASP A 49 -8.65 -19.20 3.24
CA ASP A 49 -7.92 -18.91 2.01
C ASP A 49 -6.99 -17.72 2.18
N LEU A 50 -7.36 -16.74 3.00
CA LEU A 50 -6.51 -15.61 3.36
C LEU A 50 -5.14 -16.07 3.89
N ALA A 51 -5.06 -17.18 4.64
CA ALA A 51 -3.79 -17.74 5.11
C ALA A 51 -2.84 -18.11 3.94
N THR A 52 -3.41 -18.66 2.86
CA THR A 52 -2.66 -19.00 1.64
C THR A 52 -2.19 -17.75 0.92
N LEU A 53 -3.01 -16.69 0.87
CA LEU A 53 -2.66 -15.42 0.22
C LEU A 53 -1.54 -14.67 0.96
N LEU A 54 -1.51 -14.76 2.29
CA LEU A 54 -0.48 -14.18 3.15
C LEU A 54 0.86 -14.93 3.09
N SER A 55 0.84 -16.20 2.69
CA SER A 55 2.05 -17.03 2.59
C SER A 55 3.12 -16.41 1.67
N TYR A 56 4.39 -16.84 1.81
CA TYR A 56 5.52 -16.28 1.06
C TYR A 56 5.28 -16.16 -0.46
N ASN A 57 4.66 -17.18 -1.06
CA ASN A 57 4.33 -17.23 -2.49
C ASN A 57 2.89 -16.79 -2.81
N GLY A 58 2.09 -16.45 -1.80
CA GLY A 58 0.73 -15.95 -1.96
C GLY A 58 0.73 -14.57 -2.63
N THR A 59 -0.42 -14.17 -3.16
CA THR A 59 -0.59 -12.89 -3.88
C THR A 59 -0.31 -11.68 -3.00
N LEU A 60 -0.68 -11.72 -1.71
CA LEU A 60 -0.39 -10.66 -0.73
C LEU A 60 1.02 -10.79 -0.18
N GLY A 61 1.48 -12.02 0.10
CA GLY A 61 2.84 -12.24 0.61
C GLY A 61 3.92 -11.84 -0.39
N SER A 62 3.78 -12.24 -1.66
CA SER A 62 4.78 -11.93 -2.71
C SER A 62 5.06 -10.44 -2.84
N LYS A 63 4.05 -9.58 -2.65
CA LYS A 63 4.18 -8.11 -2.68
C LYS A 63 5.09 -7.56 -1.57
N ILE A 64 5.12 -8.19 -0.39
CA ILE A 64 5.87 -7.70 0.78
C ILE A 64 7.16 -8.49 1.03
N PHE A 65 7.23 -9.77 0.67
CA PHE A 65 8.44 -10.56 0.82
C PHE A 65 9.45 -10.21 -0.28
N ASN A 66 8.96 -10.01 -1.50
CA ASN A 66 9.77 -9.65 -2.68
C ASN A 66 9.25 -8.33 -3.31
N PRO A 67 9.31 -7.21 -2.58
CA PRO A 67 8.74 -5.95 -3.06
C PRO A 67 9.50 -5.45 -4.30
N ILE A 68 8.75 -4.83 -5.22
CA ILE A 68 9.32 -4.18 -6.40
C ILE A 68 10.35 -3.12 -5.94
N ALA A 69 11.50 -3.10 -6.61
CA ALA A 69 12.57 -2.14 -6.33
C ALA A 69 12.19 -0.73 -6.80
N GLY A 70 12.71 0.29 -6.10
CA GLY A 70 12.50 1.70 -6.44
C GLY A 70 11.46 2.39 -5.56
N SER A 71 11.11 3.63 -5.95
CA SER A 71 10.11 4.45 -5.25
C SER A 71 8.73 3.81 -5.34
N ARG A 72 8.05 3.72 -4.19
CA ARG A 72 6.74 3.09 -4.10
C ARG A 72 5.81 3.80 -3.13
N ILE A 73 4.52 3.67 -3.43
CA ILE A 73 3.41 4.08 -2.56
C ILE A 73 2.61 2.82 -2.26
N TRP A 74 2.28 2.60 -0.99
CA TRP A 74 1.44 1.49 -0.56
C TRP A 74 0.01 1.99 -0.42
N GLN A 75 -0.90 1.49 -1.25
CA GLN A 75 -2.33 1.69 -1.06
C GLN A 75 -2.91 0.46 -0.36
N ILE A 76 -3.30 0.63 0.90
CA ILE A 76 -3.66 -0.48 1.78
C ILE A 76 -5.14 -0.35 2.16
N ASP A 77 -5.90 -1.43 1.99
CA ASP A 77 -7.24 -1.54 2.57
C ASP A 77 -7.14 -1.79 4.09
N PRO A 78 -7.64 -0.88 4.92
CA PRO A 78 -7.63 -1.07 6.37
C PRO A 78 -8.46 -2.27 6.83
N ALA A 79 -9.50 -2.66 6.08
CA ALA A 79 -10.30 -3.85 6.42
C ALA A 79 -9.45 -5.13 6.31
N LEU A 80 -8.62 -5.24 5.26
CA LEU A 80 -7.66 -6.34 5.13
C LEU A 80 -6.72 -6.40 6.36
N ILE A 81 -6.23 -5.26 6.84
CA ILE A 81 -5.35 -5.23 8.02
C ILE A 81 -6.07 -5.70 9.28
N ASP A 82 -7.32 -5.29 9.50
CA ASP A 82 -8.13 -5.75 10.63
C ASP A 82 -8.38 -7.28 10.57
N GLU A 83 -8.61 -7.84 9.37
CA GLU A 83 -8.76 -9.29 9.18
C GLU A 83 -7.47 -10.03 9.50
N VAL A 84 -6.34 -9.58 8.98
CA VAL A 84 -5.04 -10.20 9.24
C VAL A 84 -4.66 -10.09 10.73
N GLN A 85 -4.94 -8.95 11.38
CA GLN A 85 -4.78 -8.83 12.83
C GLN A 85 -5.66 -9.82 13.60
N SER A 86 -6.89 -10.05 13.15
CA SER A 86 -7.77 -11.02 13.80
C SER A 86 -7.27 -12.46 13.65
N MET A 87 -6.44 -12.74 12.62
CA MET A 87 -5.78 -14.03 12.45
C MET A 87 -4.54 -14.20 13.32
N THR A 88 -3.96 -13.14 13.92
CA THR A 88 -2.71 -13.27 14.70
C THR A 88 -2.87 -14.00 16.03
N GLU A 89 -4.10 -14.22 16.46
CA GLU A 89 -4.49 -15.08 17.58
C GLU A 89 -5.20 -16.34 17.06
N PRO A 90 -5.35 -17.41 17.86
CA PRO A 90 -6.14 -18.57 17.44
C PRO A 90 -7.58 -18.18 17.09
N TYR A 91 -8.04 -18.57 15.89
CA TYR A 91 -9.39 -18.29 15.39
C TYR A 91 -10.10 -19.55 14.88
N LEU A 92 -11.42 -19.44 14.75
CA LEU A 92 -12.27 -20.49 14.20
C LEU A 92 -12.92 -19.99 12.89
N LEU A 93 -13.12 -20.93 11.99
CA LEU A 93 -14.00 -20.75 10.83
C LEU A 93 -15.46 -20.88 11.26
N SER A 94 -16.36 -20.45 10.39
CA SER A 94 -17.81 -20.43 10.63
C SER A 94 -18.41 -21.82 10.88
N ASP A 95 -17.73 -22.89 10.46
CA ASP A 95 -18.11 -24.28 10.74
C ASP A 95 -17.49 -24.86 12.04
N GLY A 96 -16.73 -24.04 12.78
CA GLY A 96 -16.03 -24.42 14.01
C GLY A 96 -14.64 -25.03 13.80
N THR A 97 -14.18 -25.18 12.55
CA THR A 97 -12.82 -25.64 12.25
C THR A 97 -11.78 -24.61 12.73
N LYS A 98 -10.65 -25.08 13.26
CA LYS A 98 -9.55 -24.18 13.65
C LYS A 98 -8.85 -23.64 12.40
N GLY A 99 -8.65 -22.33 12.34
CA GLY A 99 -7.84 -21.71 11.31
C GLY A 99 -6.35 -22.06 11.45
N ALA A 100 -5.64 -22.09 10.33
CA ALA A 100 -4.21 -22.44 10.28
C ALA A 100 -3.30 -21.24 9.99
N GLY A 101 -3.86 -20.06 9.74
CA GLY A 101 -3.14 -18.87 9.27
C GLY A 101 -2.43 -18.04 10.33
N THR A 102 -2.48 -18.40 11.61
CA THR A 102 -1.95 -17.55 12.70
C THR A 102 -0.48 -17.17 12.51
N THR A 103 0.38 -18.15 12.24
CA THR A 103 1.80 -17.88 11.99
C THR A 103 2.02 -17.06 10.72
N ALA A 104 1.24 -17.32 9.66
CA ALA A 104 1.35 -16.58 8.40
C ALA A 104 0.97 -15.10 8.61
N ALA A 105 -0.11 -14.82 9.35
CA ALA A 105 -0.57 -13.48 9.67
C ALA A 105 0.45 -12.67 10.50
N GLN A 106 1.02 -13.28 11.54
CA GLN A 106 2.05 -12.64 12.37
C GLN A 106 3.28 -12.24 11.52
N ILE A 107 3.83 -13.19 10.76
CA ILE A 107 4.99 -12.94 9.90
C ILE A 107 4.66 -11.88 8.84
N TRP A 108 3.47 -11.95 8.25
CA TRP A 108 3.05 -11.02 7.21
C TRP A 108 2.93 -9.59 7.73
N LEU A 109 2.32 -9.36 8.91
CA LEU A 109 2.20 -8.01 9.49
C LEU A 109 3.57 -7.44 9.89
N GLU A 110 4.43 -8.25 10.51
CA GLU A 110 5.79 -7.83 10.83
C GLU A 110 6.57 -7.43 9.57
N ARG A 111 6.45 -8.24 8.51
CA ARG A 111 7.09 -7.94 7.23
C ARG A 111 6.50 -6.68 6.60
N LEU A 112 5.17 -6.50 6.61
CA LEU A 112 4.51 -5.31 6.08
C LEU A 112 5.06 -4.05 6.76
N LYS A 113 5.09 -4.00 8.10
CA LYS A 113 5.66 -2.86 8.87
C LYS A 113 7.11 -2.58 8.49
N SER A 114 7.89 -3.64 8.28
CA SER A 114 9.30 -3.52 7.91
C SER A 114 9.47 -2.89 6.52
N VAL A 115 8.72 -3.36 5.52
CA VAL A 115 8.89 -2.88 4.13
C VAL A 115 8.31 -1.51 3.87
N THR A 116 7.29 -1.09 4.63
CA THR A 116 6.61 0.20 4.44
C THR A 116 7.21 1.35 5.27
N ARG A 117 8.11 1.07 6.22
CA ARG A 117 8.65 2.04 7.20
C ARG A 117 9.06 3.40 6.64
N TYR A 118 9.63 3.43 5.44
CA TYR A 118 10.15 4.65 4.81
C TYR A 118 9.40 5.03 3.52
N ASP A 119 8.32 4.32 3.22
CA ASP A 119 7.49 4.57 2.05
C ASP A 119 6.24 5.34 2.45
N GLN A 120 5.61 5.99 1.46
CA GLN A 120 4.30 6.61 1.67
C GLN A 120 3.22 5.53 1.73
N ILE A 121 2.37 5.59 2.76
CA ILE A 121 1.17 4.76 2.89
C ILE A 121 -0.06 5.64 2.62
N ILE A 122 -0.95 5.18 1.76
CA ILE A 122 -2.26 5.76 1.50
C ILE A 122 -3.31 4.72 1.91
N ALA A 123 -4.23 5.12 2.79
CA ALA A 123 -5.38 4.28 3.11
C ALA A 123 -6.39 4.28 1.96
N ALA A 124 -6.82 3.10 1.53
CA ALA A 124 -8.08 2.98 0.80
C ALA A 124 -9.26 3.22 1.77
N PRO A 125 -10.46 3.56 1.27
CA PRO A 125 -11.65 3.53 2.11
C PRO A 125 -11.84 2.12 2.70
N TYR A 126 -12.32 2.03 3.94
CA TYR A 126 -12.51 0.76 4.64
C TYR A 126 -13.36 -0.23 3.82
N GLY A 127 -12.84 -1.43 3.55
CA GLY A 127 -13.49 -2.46 2.73
C GLY A 127 -13.38 -2.19 1.22
N ASN A 128 -12.50 -1.27 0.82
CA ASN A 128 -12.18 -0.88 -0.54
C ASN A 128 -13.39 -0.68 -1.50
N PRO A 129 -14.47 0.01 -1.09
CA PRO A 129 -15.56 0.36 -2.00
C PRO A 129 -15.05 1.27 -3.13
N SER A 130 -15.64 1.15 -4.32
CA SER A 130 -15.26 2.01 -5.44
C SER A 130 -15.55 3.47 -5.14
N GLY A 131 -14.63 4.38 -5.49
CA GLY A 131 -14.84 5.82 -5.30
C GLY A 131 -16.07 6.36 -6.04
N TYR A 132 -16.49 5.70 -7.13
CA TYR A 132 -17.75 6.02 -7.80
C TYR A 132 -18.94 5.79 -6.85
N TRP A 133 -19.02 4.64 -6.20
CA TRP A 133 -20.10 4.32 -5.28
C TRP A 133 -20.04 5.17 -4.02
N LEU A 134 -18.83 5.46 -3.52
CA LEU A 134 -18.66 6.33 -2.36
C LEU A 134 -19.22 7.73 -2.64
N ARG A 135 -18.84 8.37 -3.76
CA ARG A 135 -19.36 9.69 -4.15
C ARG A 135 -20.85 9.68 -4.46
N LYS A 136 -21.36 8.58 -5.03
CA LYS A 136 -22.77 8.46 -5.42
C LYS A 136 -23.69 8.25 -4.22
N LEU A 137 -23.28 7.43 -3.26
CA LEU A 137 -24.11 7.04 -2.12
C LEU A 137 -23.87 7.92 -0.90
N LEU A 138 -22.66 8.48 -0.76
CA LEU A 138 -22.18 9.18 0.43
C LEU A 138 -21.47 10.51 0.06
N PRO A 139 -22.10 11.41 -0.72
CA PRO A 139 -21.46 12.61 -1.26
C PRO A 139 -20.94 13.59 -0.20
N HIS A 140 -21.44 13.52 1.04
CA HIS A 140 -21.02 14.38 2.15
C HIS A 140 -20.13 13.66 3.19
N ASP A 141 -19.99 12.34 3.08
CA ASP A 141 -19.31 11.51 4.09
C ASP A 141 -18.02 10.85 3.56
N GLU A 142 -17.63 11.08 2.30
CA GLU A 142 -16.41 10.50 1.71
C GLU A 142 -15.17 10.72 2.58
N SER A 143 -15.01 11.92 3.13
CA SER A 143 -13.90 12.25 4.03
C SER A 143 -13.91 11.42 5.31
N TYR A 144 -15.09 11.13 5.87
CA TYR A 144 -15.21 10.32 7.10
C TYR A 144 -14.67 8.90 6.87
N PHE A 145 -15.07 8.24 5.79
CA PHE A 145 -14.60 6.88 5.48
C PHE A 145 -13.09 6.82 5.19
N LEU A 146 -12.55 7.86 4.56
CA LEU A 146 -11.10 7.98 4.33
C LEU A 146 -10.33 8.21 5.64
N THR A 147 -10.84 9.06 6.52
CA THR A 147 -10.21 9.34 7.83
C THR A 147 -10.20 8.11 8.72
N VAL A 148 -11.33 7.42 8.86
CA VAL A 148 -11.41 6.18 9.67
C VAL A 148 -10.44 5.12 9.14
N GLY A 149 -10.34 4.99 7.81
CA GLY A 149 -9.38 4.08 7.19
C GLY A 149 -7.93 4.44 7.51
N ALA A 150 -7.58 5.73 7.42
CA ALA A 150 -6.25 6.22 7.74
C ALA A 150 -5.89 6.01 9.23
N GLU A 151 -6.82 6.23 10.15
CA GLU A 151 -6.62 6.02 11.59
C GLU A 151 -6.28 4.56 11.91
N LYS A 152 -7.01 3.60 11.34
CA LYS A 152 -6.74 2.17 11.52
C LYS A 152 -5.33 1.77 11.06
N LEU A 153 -4.84 2.39 9.99
CA LEU A 153 -3.48 2.14 9.50
C LEU A 153 -2.38 2.75 10.38
N GLN A 154 -2.69 3.65 11.31
CA GLN A 154 -1.67 4.19 12.23
C GLN A 154 -1.37 3.25 13.39
N THR A 155 -2.28 2.34 13.71
CA THR A 155 -2.26 1.55 14.95
C THR A 155 -1.88 0.10 14.76
N PHE A 156 -1.62 -0.35 13.52
CA PHE A 156 -1.42 -1.78 13.25
C PHE A 156 -0.03 -2.32 13.54
#